data_AF-A0A838JUE9-F1
#
_entry.id   AF-A0A838JUE9-F1
#
_cell.length_a   1.000
_cell.length_b   1.000
_cell.length_c   1.000
_cell.angle_alpha   90.00
_cell.angle_beta   90.00
_cell.angle_gamma   90.00
#
_symmetry.space_group_name_H-M   'P 1'
#
loop_
_entity.id
_entity.type
_entity.pdbx_description
1 polymer ?
#
loop_
_entity_poly.entity_id
_entity_poly.type
_entity_poly.pdbx_seq_one_letter_code
_entity_poly.pdbx_strand_id
1 'polypeptide(L)' 'MKVLIGADPHKASVAVAAVDEATSELLERASFPQDRAGLRSLERWAKRVPERRPKRWRTPAASADTWR' A
#
# COMPACT_ATOMS: atom_id res chain seq x y z
N MET A 1 7.40 -5.38 14.63
CA MET A 1 6.46 -4.43 13.99
C MET A 1 5.62 -5.16 12.96
N LYS A 2 4.34 -4.84 12.87
CA LYS A 2 3.44 -5.37 11.85
C LYS A 2 3.06 -4.19 10.97
N VAL A 3 3.29 -4.30 9.66
CA VAL A 3 3.06 -3.21 8.71
C VAL A 3 1.79 -3.52 7.91
N LEU A 4 0.92 -2.52 7.78
CA LEU A 4 -0.20 -2.56 6.84
C LEU A 4 0.19 -1.76 5.59
N ILE A 5 -0.10 -2.32 4.42
CA ILE A 5 0.08 -1.63 3.14
C ILE A 5 -1.30 -1.34 2.57
N GLY A 6 -1.61 -0.05 2.40
CA GLY A 6 -2.74 0.41 1.61
C GLY A 6 -2.29 0.70 0.19
N ALA A 7 -3.10 0.32 -0.80
CA ALA A 7 -2.90 0.67 -2.19
C ALA A 7 -4.18 1.29 -2.74
N ASP A 8 -4.04 2.40 -3.44
CA ASP A 8 -5.09 3.14 -4.12
C ASP A 8 -4.76 3.23 -5.62
N PRO A 9 -5.30 2.31 -6.44
CA PRO A 9 -5.11 2.34 -7.88
C PRO A 9 -5.93 3.46 -8.53
N HIS A 10 -5.27 4.29 -9.32
CA HIS A 10 -5.85 5.31 -10.19
C HIS A 10 -5.52 5.00 -11.66
N LYS A 11 -6.19 5.65 -12.61
CA LYS A 11 -6.06 5.40 -14.06
C LYS A 11 -4.64 5.46 -14.63
N ALA A 12 -3.73 6.21 -13.99
CA ALA A 12 -2.36 6.42 -14.49
C ALA A 12 -1.29 6.08 -13.44
N SER A 13 -1.69 5.82 -12.20
CA SER A 13 -0.76 5.62 -11.09
C SER A 13 -1.38 4.75 -10.00
N VAL A 14 -0.53 4.18 -9.15
CA VAL A 14 -0.93 3.48 -7.92
C VAL A 14 -0.25 4.20 -6.77
N ALA A 15 -1.05 4.83 -5.90
CA ALA A 15 -0.57 5.37 -4.64
C ALA A 15 -0.51 4.25 -3.61
N VAL A 16 0.57 4.19 -2.84
CA VAL A 16 0.74 3.20 -1.76
C VAL A 16 1.21 3.88 -0.49
N ALA A 17 0.78 3.35 0.65
CA ALA A 17 1.23 3.77 1.98
C ALA A 17 1.49 2.55 2.86
N ALA A 18 2.61 2.55 3.58
CA ALA A 18 2.94 1.61 4.63
C ALA A 18 2.73 2.28 5.99
N VAL A 19 1.99 1.64 6.88
CA VAL A 19 1.76 2.11 8.26
C VAL A 19 2.13 1.03 9.28
N ASP A 20 2.70 1.41 10.42
CA ASP A 20 2.82 0.48 11.55
C ASP A 20 1.42 0.23 12.14
N GLU A 21 1.04 -1.03 12.26
CA GLU A 21 -0.31 -1.42 12.69
C GLU A 21 -0.57 -1.09 14.17
N ALA A 22 0.46 -1.12 15.00
CA ALA A 22 0.29 -0.90 16.44
C ALA A 22 0.17 0.58 16.77
N THR A 23 0.95 1.43 16.10
CA THR A 23 0.97 2.87 16.36
C THR A 23 0.12 3.67 15.37
N SER A 24 -0.32 3.05 14.27
CA SER A 24 -0.93 3.74 13.11
C SER A 24 -0.03 4.80 12.50
N GLU A 25 1.28 4.73 12.75
CA GLU A 25 2.26 5.69 12.22
C GLU A 25 2.52 5.43 10.73
N LEU A 26 2.58 6.50 9.94
CA LEU A 26 2.96 6.42 8.53
C LEU A 26 4.46 6.18 8.41
N LEU A 27 4.84 5.02 7.90
CA LEU A 27 6.23 4.63 7.68
C LEU A 27 6.74 5.16 6.34
N GLU A 28 5.98 4.96 5.26
CA GLU A 28 6.36 5.40 3.92
C GLU A 28 5.13 5.59 3.04
N ARG A 29 5.19 6.55 2.11
CA ARG A 29 4.19 6.74 1.04
C ARG A 29 4.89 6.91 -0.30
N ALA A 30 4.36 6.30 -1.34
CA ALA A 30 4.89 6.43 -2.70
C ALA A 30 3.76 6.40 -3.74
N SER A 31 4.08 6.82 -4.96
CA SER A 31 3.19 6.71 -6.13
C SER A 31 3.99 6.16 -7.31
N PHE A 32 3.41 5.21 -8.04
CA PHE A 32 4.04 4.55 -9.17
C PHE A 32 3.17 4.66 -10.41
N PRO A 33 3.73 4.88 -11.62
CA PRO A 33 2.96 4.81 -12.85
C PRO A 33 2.27 3.45 -13.03
N GLN A 34 1.07 3.43 -13.64
CA GLN A 34 0.40 2.19 -14.08
C GLN A 34 0.98 1.66 -15.42
N ASP A 35 2.31 1.63 -15.51
CA ASP A 35 3.04 1.00 -16.59
C ASP A 35 3.95 -0.11 -16.06
N ARG A 36 4.56 -0.88 -16.97
CA ARG A 36 5.42 -2.01 -16.60
C ARG A 36 6.64 -1.59 -15.76
N ALA A 37 7.18 -0.40 -15.98
CA ALA A 37 8.31 0.09 -15.21
C ALA A 37 7.86 0.51 -13.80
N GLY A 38 6.73 1.20 -13.69
CA GLY A 38 6.10 1.58 -12.43
C GLY A 38 5.73 0.38 -11.57
N LEU A 39 5.11 -0.66 -12.15
CA LEU A 39 4.78 -1.88 -11.41
C LEU A 39 6.04 -2.63 -10.91
N ARG A 40 7.13 -2.65 -11.68
CA ARG A 40 8.42 -3.20 -11.22
C ARG A 40 9.04 -2.38 -10.08
N SER A 41 8.87 -1.07 -10.12
CA SER A 41 9.31 -0.18 -9.05
C SER A 41 8.47 -0.37 -7.79
N LEU A 42 7.15 -0.56 -7.93
CA LEU A 42 6.24 -0.93 -6.84
C LEU A 42 6.64 -2.28 -6.22
N GLU A 43 6.96 -3.29 -7.03
CA GLU A 43 7.43 -4.59 -6.52
C GLU A 43 8.72 -4.44 -5.71
N ARG A 44 9.68 -3.66 -6.23
CA ARG A 44 10.93 -3.33 -5.51
C ARG A 44 10.67 -2.55 -4.22
N TRP A 45 9.68 -1.67 -4.21
CA TRP A 45 9.23 -0.94 -3.03
C TRP A 45 8.66 -1.90 -1.98
N ALA A 46 7.74 -2.78 -2.37
CA ALA A 46 7.11 -3.73 -1.46
C ALA A 46 8.11 -4.70 -0.82
N LYS A 47 9.18 -5.08 -1.54
CA LYS A 47 10.27 -5.94 -1.01
C LYS A 47 11.09 -5.29 0.11
N ARG A 48 11.08 -3.96 0.24
CA ARG A 48 11.76 -3.26 1.34
C ARG A 48 10.96 -3.31 2.64
N VAL A 49 9.65 -3.51 2.55
CA VAL A 49 8.79 -3.67 3.72
C VAL A 49 9.08 -5.05 4.32
N PRO A 50 9.48 -5.15 5.61
CA PRO A 50 9.84 -6.43 6.22
C PRO A 50 8.75 -7.48 6.01
N GLU A 51 9.13 -8.60 5.39
CA GLU A 51 8.21 -9.64 4.93
C GLU A 51 7.25 -10.10 6.02
N ARG A 52 5.95 -9.81 5.83
CA ARG A 52 4.89 -10.69 6.30
C ARG A 52 3.94 -10.93 5.15
N ARG A 53 4.06 -12.13 4.57
CA ARG A 53 3.12 -12.64 3.57
C ARG A 53 1.70 -12.31 4.04
N PRO A 54 0.88 -11.57 3.27
CA PRO A 54 -0.49 -11.36 3.63
C PRO A 54 -1.19 -12.72 3.59
N LYS A 55 -1.28 -13.40 4.74
CA LYS A 55 -2.10 -14.62 4.89
C LYS A 55 -3.57 -14.34 4.56
N ARG A 56 -3.96 -13.06 4.50
CA ARG A 56 -5.30 -12.59 4.20
C ARG A 56 -5.23 -11.15 3.70
N TRP A 57 -5.64 -10.90 2.47
CA TRP A 57 -6.08 -9.57 2.09
C TRP A 57 -7.31 -9.27 2.94
N ARG A 58 -7.21 -8.34 3.88
CA ARG A 58 -8.37 -7.88 4.62
C ARG A 58 -8.90 -6.69 3.84
N THR A 59 -9.95 -6.89 3.05
CA THR A 59 -10.75 -5.78 2.53
C THR A 59 -11.46 -5.19 3.76
N PRO A 60 -11.11 -3.98 4.24
CA PRO A 60 -12.01 -3.31 5.13
C PRO A 60 -13.26 -2.99 4.30
N ALA A 61 -14.43 -3.39 4.77
CA ALA A 61 -15.69 -2.83 4.29
C ALA A 61 -15.73 -1.37 4.76
N ALA A 62 -14.93 -0.51 4.14
CA ALA A 62 -15.08 0.93 4.23
C ALA A 62 -16.15 1.30 3.21
N SER A 63 -17.30 1.72 3.71
CA SER A 63 -18.30 2.44 2.92
C SER A 63 -17.62 3.59 2.19
N ALA A 64 -18.04 3.83 0.95
CA ALA A 64 -17.44 4.76 -0.01
C ALA A 64 -17.52 6.26 0.39
N ASP A 65 -17.80 6.59 1.65
CA ASP A 65 -18.20 7.92 2.10
C ASP A 65 -17.24 8.62 3.09
N THR A 66 -16.09 8.02 3.45
CA THR A 66 -15.23 8.58 4.52
C THR A 66 -13.87 9.11 4.10
N TRP A 67 -13.58 9.23 2.81
CA TRP A 67 -12.41 9.98 2.35
C TRP A 67 -12.89 11.28 1.67
N ARG A 68 -12.92 12.34 2.47
CA ARG A 68 -13.19 13.72 2.03
C ARG A 68 -11.90 14.50 1.93
#